data_AF-A0A0F9RU70-F1
#
_entry.id   AF-A0A0F9RU70-F1
#
_cell.length_a   1.000
_cell.length_b   1.000
_cell.length_c   1.000
_cell.angle_alpha   90.00
_cell.angle_beta   90.00
_cell.angle_gamma   90.00
#
_symmetry.space_group_name_H-M   'P 1'
#
loop_
_entity.id
_entity.type
_entity.pdbx_description
1 polymer ?
#
loop_
_entity_poly.entity_id
_entity_poly.type
_entity_poly.pdbx_seq_one_letter_code
_entity_poly.pdbx_strand_id
1 'polypeptide(L)'
;MHNKSLSELSTALHSGDISSVELTQHYLDRINKHNAELNAFITVTDARALEQAKAADKLFASKKAGALTGIPLAHKDIFCITV
;
A
#
# COMPACT_ATOMS: atom_id res chain seq x y z
N MET A 1 0.28 -10.89 -6.07
CA MET A 1 -0.54 -9.83 -5.45
C MET A 1 -1.05 -8.81 -6.46
N HIS A 2 -0.19 -8.26 -7.33
CA HIS A 2 -0.51 -7.16 -8.25
C HIS A 2 -1.47 -7.46 -9.43
N ASN A 3 -1.92 -8.70 -9.59
CA ASN A 3 -2.96 -9.08 -10.57
C ASN A 3 -4.33 -9.29 -9.91
N LYS A 4 -4.45 -9.02 -8.60
CA LYS A 4 -5.72 -9.04 -7.87
C LYS A 4 -6.40 -7.67 -7.98
N SER A 5 -7.73 -7.68 -8.01
CA SER A 5 -8.55 -6.48 -7.86
C SER A 5 -8.43 -5.88 -6.44
N LEU A 6 -8.87 -4.63 -6.30
CA LEU A 6 -8.88 -3.95 -5.01
C LEU A 6 -9.75 -4.69 -3.97
N SER A 7 -10.90 -5.22 -4.38
CA SER A 7 -11.79 -5.99 -3.50
C SER A 7 -11.12 -7.27 -3.02
N GLU A 8 -10.45 -8.01 -3.91
CA GLU A 8 -9.72 -9.23 -3.52
C GLU A 8 -8.56 -8.95 -2.56
N LEU A 9 -7.85 -7.82 -2.73
CA LEU A 9 -6.81 -7.39 -1.80
C LEU A 9 -7.41 -6.98 -0.45
N SER A 10 -8.52 -6.23 -0.45
CA SER A 10 -9.22 -5.85 0.78
C SER A 10 -9.70 -7.08 1.54
N THR A 11 -10.29 -8.08 0.86
CA THR A 11 -10.68 -9.35 1.47
C THR A 11 -9.48 -10.07 2.08
N ALA A 12 -8.35 -10.16 1.37
CA ALA A 12 -7.15 -10.82 1.86
C ALA A 12 -6.52 -10.13 3.10
N LEU A 13 -6.61 -8.80 3.18
CA LEU A 13 -6.19 -8.05 4.36
C LEU A 13 -7.14 -8.30 5.55
N HIS A 14 -8.46 -8.30 5.32
CA HIS A 14 -9.45 -8.54 6.37
C HIS A 14 -9.45 -10.00 6.89
N SER A 15 -9.13 -10.98 6.03
CA SER A 15 -8.96 -12.38 6.45
C SER A 15 -7.63 -12.63 7.16
N GLY A 16 -6.66 -11.72 7.03
CA GLY A 16 -5.30 -11.90 7.54
C GLY A 16 -4.43 -12.82 6.68
N ASP A 17 -4.84 -13.13 5.45
CA ASP A 17 -4.04 -13.91 4.49
C ASP A 17 -2.76 -13.16 4.08
N ILE A 18 -2.81 -11.82 4.13
CA ILE A 18 -1.67 -10.92 3.94
C ILE A 18 -1.77 -9.76 4.93
N SER A 19 -0.64 -9.22 5.37
CA SER A 19 -0.57 -7.95 6.10
C SER A 19 -0.47 -6.76 5.15
N SER A 20 -0.81 -5.57 5.65
CA SER A 20 -0.62 -4.31 4.93
C SER A 20 0.86 -4.04 4.67
N VAL A 21 1.74 -4.40 5.61
CA VAL A 21 3.19 -4.27 5.43
C VAL A 21 3.69 -5.15 4.28
N GLU A 22 3.29 -6.41 4.22
CA GLU A 22 3.67 -7.31 3.12
C GLU A 22 3.17 -6.80 1.77
N LEU A 23 1.91 -6.34 1.72
CA LEU A 23 1.33 -5.79 0.49
C LEU A 23 2.05 -4.51 0.04
N THR A 24 2.36 -3.62 0.97
CA THR A 24 3.07 -2.36 0.70
C THR A 24 4.49 -2.63 0.21
N GLN A 25 5.22 -3.53 0.89
CA GLN A 25 6.57 -3.92 0.49
C GLN A 25 6.57 -4.52 -0.92
N HIS A 26 5.61 -5.41 -1.23
CA HIS A 26 5.46 -6.01 -2.56
C HIS A 26 5.33 -4.95 -3.68
N TYR A 27 4.62 -3.84 -3.43
CA TYR A 27 4.51 -2.76 -4.42
C TYR A 27 5.74 -1.86 -4.46
N LEU A 28 6.38 -1.55 -3.32
CA LEU A 28 7.63 -0.80 -3.30
C LEU A 28 8.74 -1.54 -4.06
N ASP A 29 8.86 -2.85 -3.89
CA ASP A 29 9.85 -3.67 -4.62
C ASP A 29 9.62 -3.62 -6.13
N ARG A 30 8.35 -3.60 -6.56
CA ARG A 30 8.00 -3.44 -7.98
C ARG A 30 8.32 -2.05 -8.50
N ILE A 31 8.05 -1.00 -7.72
CA ILE A 31 8.40 0.38 -8.08
C ILE A 31 9.92 0.46 -8.27
N ASN A 32 10.70 -0.03 -7.30
CA ASN A 32 12.16 -0.04 -7.36
C ASN A 32 12.70 -0.82 -8.58
N LYS A 33 12.05 -1.92 -8.95
CA LYS A 33 12.44 -2.72 -10.11
C LYS A 33 12.13 -2.07 -11.46
N HIS A 34 11.01 -1.36 -11.58
CA HIS A 34 10.46 -0.97 -12.89
C HIS A 34 10.43 0.54 -13.15
N ASN A 35 10.48 1.39 -12.12
CA ASN A 35 10.26 2.83 -12.29
C ASN A 35 11.37 3.51 -13.10
N ALA A 36 12.59 2.99 -13.11
CA ALA A 36 13.68 3.53 -13.93
C ALA A 36 13.39 3.48 -15.45
N GLU A 37 12.63 2.49 -15.89
CA GLU A 37 12.21 2.34 -17.30
C GLU A 37 10.89 3.06 -17.56
N LEU A 38 9.93 2.91 -16.65
CA LEU A 38 8.56 3.41 -16.84
C LEU A 38 8.40 4.91 -16.54
N ASN A 39 9.25 5.46 -15.67
CA ASN A 39 9.18 6.83 -15.19
C ASN A 39 7.77 7.24 -14.70
N ALA A 40 7.12 6.35 -13.94
CA ALA A 40 5.72 6.48 -13.53
C ALA A 40 5.54 7.17 -12.17
N PHE A 41 6.54 7.12 -11.29
CA PHE A 41 6.56 7.76 -9.98
C PHE A 41 7.62 8.87 -9.95
N ILE A 42 7.20 10.07 -9.53
CA ILE A 42 8.08 11.23 -9.33
C ILE A 42 8.79 11.14 -7.99
N THR A 43 8.02 10.98 -6.92
CA THR A 43 8.51 10.85 -5.54
C THR A 43 7.93 9.58 -4.94
N VAL A 44 8.79 8.72 -4.37
CA VAL A 44 8.40 7.52 -3.64
C VAL A 44 8.73 7.74 -2.16
N THR A 45 7.77 7.46 -1.27
CA THR A 45 7.87 7.72 0.18
C THR A 45 7.92 6.41 0.98
N ASP A 46 8.87 5.53 0.68
CA ASP A 46 8.99 4.16 1.17
C ASP A 46 8.81 4.03 2.69
N ALA A 47 9.60 4.80 3.45
CA ALA A 47 9.59 4.74 4.91
C ALA A 47 8.22 5.09 5.50
N ARG A 48 7.57 6.11 4.95
CA ARG A 48 6.25 6.57 5.38
C ARG A 48 5.15 5.60 4.96
N ALA A 49 5.21 5.07 3.75
CA ALA A 49 4.27 4.05 3.28
C ALA A 49 4.30 2.83 4.22
N LEU A 50 5.50 2.37 4.60
CA LEU A 50 5.66 1.27 5.55
C LEU A 50 5.22 1.61 6.97
N GLU A 51 5.41 2.85 7.43
CA GLU A 51 4.88 3.32 8.72
C GLU A 51 3.34 3.27 8.74
N GLN A 52 2.70 3.80 7.70
CA GLN A 52 1.24 3.77 7.56
C GLN A 52 0.69 2.36 7.44
N ALA A 53 1.41 1.46 6.75
CA ALA A 53 1.06 0.05 6.66
C ALA A 53 1.08 -0.63 8.04
N LYS A 54 2.12 -0.39 8.86
CA LYS A 54 2.18 -0.87 10.25
C LYS A 54 1.04 -0.33 11.10
N ALA A 55 0.62 0.92 10.88
CA ALA A 55 -0.53 1.49 11.57
C ALA A 55 -1.85 0.83 11.12
N ALA A 56 -2.00 0.52 9.83
CA ALA A 56 -3.14 -0.22 9.31
C ALA A 56 -3.23 -1.64 9.90
N ASP A 57 -2.12 -2.35 10.03
CA ASP A 57 -2.10 -3.69 10.66
C ASP A 57 -2.60 -3.64 12.12
N LYS A 58 -2.29 -2.56 12.86
CA LYS A 58 -2.86 -2.34 14.21
C LYS A 58 -4.37 -2.09 14.18
N LEU A 59 -4.89 -1.45 13.13
CA LEU A 59 -6.34 -1.25 12.96
C LEU A 59 -7.06 -2.56 12.65
N PHE A 60 -6.45 -3.46 11.87
CA PHE A 60 -6.96 -4.82 11.67
C PHE A 60 -6.99 -5.60 12.99
N ALA A 61 -5.88 -5.60 13.73
CA ALA A 61 -5.80 -6.28 15.03
C ALA A 61 -6.84 -5.77 16.05
N SER A 62 -7.15 -4.47 16.00
CA SER A 62 -8.16 -3.84 16.88
C SER A 62 -9.59 -3.87 16.34
N LYS A 63 -9.85 -4.56 15.21
CA LYS A 63 -11.16 -4.65 14.55
C LYS A 63 -11.77 -3.27 14.22
N LYS A 64 -10.92 -2.29 13.91
CA LYS A 64 -11.29 -0.92 13.51
C LYS A 64 -10.96 -0.62 12.04
N ALA A 65 -10.56 -1.64 11.27
CA ALA A 65 -10.29 -1.49 9.85
C ALA A 65 -11.57 -1.14 9.06
N GLY A 66 -11.44 -0.22 8.11
CA GLY A 66 -12.45 0.08 7.10
C GLY A 66 -12.09 -0.53 5.75
N ALA A 67 -12.96 -0.32 4.75
CA ALA A 67 -12.87 -0.99 3.45
C ALA A 67 -11.52 -0.82 2.70
N LEU A 68 -10.83 0.31 2.90
CA LEU A 68 -9.55 0.63 2.25
C LEU A 68 -8.35 0.61 3.21
N THR A 69 -8.54 0.24 4.48
CA THR A 69 -7.45 0.19 5.44
C THR A 69 -6.36 -0.75 4.94
N GLY A 70 -5.12 -0.26 4.89
CA GLY A 70 -3.95 -1.03 4.50
C GLY A 70 -3.74 -1.27 3.00
N ILE A 71 -4.59 -0.72 2.13
CA ILE A 71 -4.40 -0.72 0.68
C ILE A 71 -3.38 0.36 0.29
N PRO A 72 -2.27 0.02 -0.40
CA PRO A 72 -1.33 1.01 -0.91
C PRO A 72 -1.96 1.86 -2.03
N LEU A 73 -1.81 3.17 -1.96
CA LEU A 73 -2.32 4.12 -2.96
C LEU A 73 -1.20 5.04 -3.46
N ALA A 74 -1.21 5.32 -4.76
CA ALA A 74 -0.37 6.34 -5.38
C ALA A 74 -1.20 7.60 -5.60
N HIS A 75 -0.62 8.77 -5.35
CA HIS A 75 -1.25 10.06 -5.60
C HIS A 75 -0.64 10.71 -6.84
N LYS A 76 -1.49 11.33 -7.66
CA LYS A 76 -1.04 12.17 -8.77
C LYS A 76 -0.46 13.47 -8.22
N ASP A 77 0.63 13.96 -8.80
CA ASP A 77 1.31 15.20 -8.42
C ASP A 77 0.58 16.48 -8.88
N ILE A 78 -0.75 16.46 -8.70
CA ILE A 78 -1.64 17.62 -8.78
C ILE A 78 -2.31 17.86 -7.42
N PHE A 79 -2.13 16.93 -6.48
CA PHE A 79 -2.67 16.99 -5.13
C PHE A 79 -1.54 17.35 -4.17
N CYS A 80 -1.79 18.33 -3.32
CA CYS A 80 -0.86 18.64 -2.24
C CYS A 80 -0.96 17.56 -1.17
N ILE A 81 0.16 16.89 -0.93
CA ILE A 81 0.32 15.95 0.17
C ILE A 81 1.55 16.36 0.96
N THR A 82 1.53 16.15 2.28
CA THR A 82 2.79 16.08 3.02
C THR A 82 3.55 14.90 2.45
N VAL A 83 4.86 15.02 2.22
CA VAL A 83 5.77 13.90 1.89
C VAL A 83 6.49 13.45 3.14
#